data_AF-A0A8J1TMF5-F1
#
_entry.id   AF-A0A8J1TMF5-F1
#
_cell.length_a   1.000
_cell.length_b   1.000
_cell.length_c   1.000
_cell.angle_alpha   90.00
_cell.angle_beta   90.00
_cell.angle_gamma   90.00
#
_symmetry.space_group_name_H-M   'P 1'
#
loop_
_entity.id
_entity.type
_entity.pdbx_description
1 polymer ?
#
loop_
_entity_poly.entity_id
_entity_poly.type
_entity_poly.pdbx_seq_one_letter_code
_entity_poly.pdbx_strand_id
1 'polypeptide(L)'
;SKKYLRRWRTKAAIAHIGVSILSSAVTTIIAAIPLTQTNIQPFAKFGEIVAINTSVSILYTLTGATAFLCLFAPAYFTNSVKSSSIAFAIVGGVLGAITLMLFIISKCGVSIPGPNGHNLFS
;
A
#
# COMPACT_ATOMS: atom_id res chain seq x y z
N SER A 1 -23.30 16.51 -9.22
CA SER A 1 -22.73 15.27 -9.80
C SER A 1 -21.89 14.52 -8.77
N LYS A 2 -22.08 13.21 -8.59
CA LYS A 2 -21.37 12.39 -7.57
C LYS A 2 -19.84 12.37 -7.75
N LYS A 3 -19.35 12.50 -8.99
CA LYS A 3 -17.90 12.57 -9.30
C LYS A 3 -17.22 13.81 -8.72
N TYR A 4 -17.89 14.97 -8.78
CA TYR A 4 -17.36 16.23 -8.25
C TYR A 4 -17.22 16.18 -6.72
N LEU A 5 -18.21 15.60 -6.03
CA LEU A 5 -18.20 15.47 -4.58
C LEU A 5 -17.06 14.56 -4.08
N ARG A 6 -16.79 13.44 -4.79
CA ARG A 6 -15.66 12.54 -4.49
C ARG A 6 -14.33 13.28 -4.61
N ARG A 7 -14.10 13.95 -5.74
CA ARG A 7 -12.90 14.77 -5.99
C ARG A 7 -12.68 15.83 -4.92
N TRP A 8 -13.73 16.56 -4.56
CA TRP A 8 -13.66 17.61 -3.54
C TRP A 8 -13.29 17.04 -2.17
N ARG A 9 -13.91 15.94 -1.75
CA ARG A 9 -13.58 15.28 -0.47
C ARG A 9 -12.19 14.69 -0.46
N THR A 10 -11.77 14.04 -1.53
CA THR A 10 -10.40 13.53 -1.67
C THR A 10 -9.40 14.67 -1.55
N LYS A 11 -9.61 15.79 -2.26
CA LYS A 11 -8.75 16.97 -2.16
C LYS A 11 -8.73 17.55 -0.75
N ALA A 12 -9.89 17.71 -0.10
CA ALA A 12 -9.99 18.22 1.27
C ALA A 12 -9.28 17.31 2.28
N ALA A 13 -9.46 16.00 2.16
CA ALA A 13 -8.80 15.01 3.01
C ALA A 13 -7.27 15.08 2.86
N ILE A 14 -6.76 15.06 1.62
CA ILE A 14 -5.32 15.12 1.34
C ILE A 14 -4.73 16.46 1.77
N ALA A 15 -5.43 17.56 1.58
CA ALA A 15 -4.98 18.87 2.06
C ALA A 15 -4.86 18.90 3.59
N HIS A 16 -5.72 18.17 4.30
CA HIS A 16 -5.72 18.12 5.76
C HIS A 16 -4.66 17.18 6.33
N ILE A 17 -4.51 15.96 5.81
CA ILE A 17 -3.61 14.94 6.39
C ILE A 17 -2.30 14.78 5.62
N GLY A 18 -2.27 15.13 4.33
CA GLY A 18 -1.15 14.84 3.43
C GLY A 18 0.13 15.57 3.83
N VAL A 19 0.02 16.80 4.35
CA VAL A 19 1.17 17.57 4.85
C VAL A 19 1.81 16.86 6.06
N SER A 20 1.00 16.38 7.00
CA SER A 20 1.48 15.65 8.18
C SER A 20 2.18 14.34 7.80
N ILE A 21 1.61 13.58 6.85
CA ILE A 21 2.20 12.34 6.36
C ILE A 21 3.53 12.62 5.65
N LEU A 22 3.58 13.65 4.80
CA LEU A 22 4.80 14.04 4.10
C LEU A 22 5.88 14.49 5.08
N SER A 23 5.54 15.30 6.08
CA SER A 23 6.47 15.75 7.12
C SER A 23 7.06 14.59 7.92
N SER A 24 6.23 13.60 8.30
CA SER A 24 6.68 12.39 8.97
C SER A 24 7.61 11.54 8.09
N ALA A 25 7.29 11.40 6.80
CA ALA A 25 8.14 10.69 5.84
C ALA A 25 9.49 11.39 5.66
N VAL A 26 9.51 12.72 5.52
CA VAL A 26 10.74 13.53 5.43
C VAL A 26 11.59 13.34 6.68
N THR A 27 11.00 13.41 7.87
CA THR A 27 11.71 13.19 9.14
C THR A 27 12.33 11.79 9.20
N THR A 28 11.61 10.77 8.71
CA THR A 28 12.09 9.38 8.66
C THR A 28 13.27 9.23 7.70
N ILE A 29 13.21 9.85 6.52
CA ILE A 29 14.30 9.83 5.53
C ILE A 29 15.52 10.55 6.11
N ILE A 30 15.35 11.73 6.71
CA ILE A 30 16.44 12.48 7.33
C ILE A 30 17.08 11.67 8.46
N ALA A 31 16.29 11.01 9.31
CA ALA A 31 16.79 10.15 10.37
C ALA A 31 17.55 8.91 9.83
N ALA A 32 17.19 8.42 8.65
CA ALA A 32 17.88 7.31 8.00
C ALA A 32 19.24 7.71 7.39
N ILE A 33 19.45 8.98 7.02
CA ILE A 33 20.70 9.45 6.38
C ILE A 33 21.93 9.22 7.27
N PRO A 34 21.97 9.65 8.56
CA PRO A 34 23.10 9.37 9.45
C PRO A 34 23.41 7.87 9.58
N LEU A 35 22.38 7.02 9.57
CA LEU A 35 22.56 5.56 9.65
C LEU A 35 23.33 5.03 8.43
N THR A 36 23.08 5.58 7.24
CA THR A 36 23.83 5.22 6.02
C THR A 36 25.32 5.56 6.07
N GLN A 37 25.71 6.53 6.92
CA GLN A 37 27.10 6.99 7.07
C GLN A 37 27.86 6.24 8.18
N THR A 38 27.24 5.24 8.80
CA THR A 38 27.85 4.49 9.91
C THR A 38 28.85 3.47 9.36
N ASN A 39 30.04 3.37 9.95
CA ASN A 39 31.09 2.42 9.56
C ASN A 39 30.67 0.94 9.73
N ILE A 40 29.65 0.67 10.56
CA ILE A 40 29.08 -0.66 10.77
C ILE A 40 28.12 -0.97 9.61
N GLN A 41 28.57 -1.82 8.68
CA GLN A 41 27.85 -2.21 7.46
C GLN A 41 26.35 -2.55 7.65
N PRO A 42 25.90 -3.31 8.66
CA PRO A 42 24.48 -3.63 8.80
C PRO A 42 23.59 -2.40 9.04
N PHE A 43 24.07 -1.37 9.76
CA PHE A 43 23.30 -0.15 9.97
C PHE A 43 23.22 0.72 8.71
N ALA A 44 24.29 0.73 7.91
CA ALA A 44 24.30 1.46 6.65
C ALA A 44 23.27 0.89 5.66
N LYS A 45 23.21 -0.45 5.54
CA LYS A 45 22.24 -1.14 4.70
C LYS A 45 20.80 -1.03 5.20
N PHE A 46 20.60 -1.06 6.51
CA PHE A 46 19.27 -0.85 7.08
C PHE A 46 18.74 0.57 6.79
N GLY A 47 19.57 1.60 6.98
CA GLY A 47 19.20 2.99 6.68
C GLY A 47 18.82 3.19 5.21
N GLU A 48 19.58 2.58 4.29
CA GLU A 48 19.32 2.62 2.85
C GLU A 48 17.96 1.99 2.49
N ILE A 49 17.66 0.81 3.05
CA ILE A 49 16.38 0.09 2.83
C ILE A 49 15.20 0.92 3.35
N VAL A 50 15.30 1.47 4.55
CA VAL A 50 14.23 2.25 5.17
C VAL A 50 13.97 3.54 4.38
N ALA A 51 15.03 4.22 3.92
CA ALA A 51 14.91 5.43 3.11
C ALA A 51 14.14 5.14 1.81
N ILE A 52 14.55 4.09 1.06
CA ILE A 52 13.89 3.71 -0.20
C ILE A 52 12.42 3.34 0.04
N ASN A 53 12.14 2.50 1.03
CA ASN A 53 10.77 2.09 1.34
C ASN A 53 9.87 3.27 1.70
N THR A 54 10.39 4.20 2.51
CA THR A 54 9.66 5.41 2.90
C THR A 54 9.39 6.31 1.71
N SER A 55 10.38 6.52 0.83
CA SER A 55 10.23 7.32 -0.39
C SER A 55 9.21 6.74 -1.36
N VAL A 56 9.22 5.43 -1.61
CA VAL A 56 8.25 4.78 -2.50
C VAL A 56 6.85 4.81 -1.87
N SER A 57 6.75 4.53 -0.57
CA SER A 57 5.46 4.48 0.15
C SER A 57 4.76 5.84 0.18
N ILE A 58 5.50 6.94 0.37
CA ILE A 58 4.90 8.28 0.39
C ILE A 58 4.39 8.70 -1.00
N LEU A 59 5.14 8.39 -2.07
CA LEU A 59 4.72 8.64 -3.45
C LEU A 59 3.47 7.84 -3.80
N TYR A 60 3.45 6.56 -3.44
CA TYR A 60 2.27 5.72 -3.64
C TYR A 60 1.06 6.25 -2.87
N THR A 61 1.24 6.71 -1.63
CA THR A 61 0.16 7.24 -0.80
C THR A 61 -0.37 8.57 -1.34
N LEU A 62 0.50 9.53 -1.66
CA LEU A 62 0.07 10.86 -2.11
C LEU A 62 -0.43 10.88 -3.55
N THR A 63 0.04 9.97 -4.42
CA THR A 63 -0.36 9.93 -5.83
C THR A 63 -1.31 8.77 -6.12
N GLY A 64 -0.87 7.55 -5.85
CA GLY A 64 -1.62 6.33 -6.13
C GLY A 64 -2.92 6.27 -5.33
N ALA A 65 -2.83 6.29 -4.00
CA ALA A 65 -4.02 6.20 -3.15
C ALA A 65 -4.97 7.40 -3.36
N THR A 66 -4.44 8.61 -3.59
CA THR A 66 -5.24 9.78 -4.01
C THR A 66 -6.04 9.53 -5.29
N ALA A 67 -5.41 8.97 -6.32
CA ALA A 67 -6.08 8.65 -7.58
C ALA A 67 -7.17 7.57 -7.38
N PHE A 68 -6.86 6.53 -6.60
CA PHE A 68 -7.84 5.50 -6.23
C PHE A 68 -9.00 6.08 -5.43
N LEU A 69 -8.75 7.01 -4.49
CA LEU A 69 -9.82 7.65 -3.73
C LEU A 69 -10.70 8.52 -4.64
N CYS A 70 -10.09 9.28 -5.54
CA CYS A 70 -10.82 10.09 -6.52
C CYS A 70 -11.74 9.23 -7.40
N LEU A 71 -11.25 8.05 -7.84
CA LEU A 71 -11.96 7.19 -8.77
C LEU A 71 -12.94 6.22 -8.10
N PHE A 72 -12.59 5.63 -6.95
CA PHE A 72 -13.29 4.52 -6.29
C PHE A 72 -13.88 4.85 -4.91
N ALA A 73 -13.47 5.93 -4.22
CA ALA A 73 -13.96 6.20 -2.86
C ALA A 73 -15.46 6.55 -2.79
N PRO A 74 -16.25 5.90 -1.92
CA PRO A 74 -17.70 6.09 -1.84
C PRO A 74 -18.10 7.56 -1.69
N ALA A 75 -19.08 8.01 -2.49
CA ALA A 75 -19.54 9.41 -2.47
C ALA A 75 -20.37 9.75 -1.22
N TYR A 76 -20.93 8.74 -0.54
CA TYR A 76 -21.68 8.85 0.69
C TYR A 76 -21.28 7.69 1.58
N PHE A 77 -20.91 7.99 2.82
CA PHE A 77 -20.70 6.97 3.84
C PHE A 77 -22.07 6.58 4.39
N THR A 78 -22.61 5.45 3.92
CA THR A 78 -23.81 4.85 4.49
C THR A 78 -23.34 3.60 5.23
N ASN A 79 -23.50 3.59 6.55
CA ASN A 79 -23.27 2.40 7.38
C ASN A 79 -24.39 1.40 7.11
N SER A 80 -24.36 0.77 5.95
CA SER A 80 -25.28 -0.31 5.61
C SER A 80 -24.51 -1.62 5.64
N VAL A 81 -25.04 -2.60 6.38
CA VAL A 81 -24.52 -3.97 6.45
C VAL A 81 -24.37 -4.58 5.05
N LYS A 82 -25.24 -4.21 4.10
CA LYS A 82 -25.11 -4.60 2.68
C LYS A 82 -23.84 -4.06 2.02
N SER A 83 -23.48 -2.80 2.27
CA SER A 83 -22.26 -2.19 1.71
C SER A 83 -21.00 -2.87 2.26
N SER A 84 -21.01 -3.23 3.55
CA SER A 84 -19.92 -3.98 4.19
C SER A 84 -19.79 -5.40 3.62
N SER A 85 -20.91 -6.12 3.47
CA SER A 85 -20.92 -7.47 2.88
C SER A 85 -20.39 -7.49 1.43
N ILE A 86 -20.76 -6.49 0.61
CA ILE A 86 -20.24 -6.36 -0.75
C ILE A 86 -18.73 -6.09 -0.73
N ALA A 87 -18.25 -5.22 0.16
CA ALA A 87 -16.82 -4.97 0.30
C ALA A 87 -16.06 -6.24 0.70
N PHE A 88 -16.58 -7.02 1.66
CA PHE A 88 -16.01 -8.31 2.04
C PHE A 88 -15.99 -9.32 0.89
N ALA A 89 -17.08 -9.41 0.10
CA ALA A 89 -17.14 -10.30 -1.05
C ALA A 89 -16.12 -9.91 -2.13
N ILE A 90 -15.94 -8.62 -2.39
CA ILE A 90 -14.94 -8.11 -3.34
C ILE A 90 -13.53 -8.44 -2.85
N VAL A 91 -13.22 -8.14 -1.58
CA VAL A 91 -11.90 -8.43 -1.00
C VAL A 91 -11.60 -9.93 -1.00
N GLY A 92 -12.57 -10.75 -0.59
CA GLY A 92 -12.45 -12.20 -0.63
C GLY A 92 -12.26 -12.74 -2.05
N GLY A 93 -12.98 -12.19 -3.03
CA GLY A 93 -12.81 -12.54 -4.44
C GLY A 93 -11.43 -12.19 -4.98
N VAL A 94 -10.91 -11.00 -4.65
CA VAL A 94 -9.55 -10.58 -5.06
C VAL A 94 -8.49 -11.46 -4.42
N LEU A 95 -8.57 -11.71 -3.11
CA LEU A 95 -7.64 -12.61 -2.42
C LEU A 95 -7.71 -14.04 -2.98
N GLY A 96 -8.92 -14.55 -3.21
CA GLY A 96 -9.14 -15.84 -3.84
C GLY A 96 -8.54 -15.94 -5.24
N ALA A 97 -8.75 -14.91 -6.08
CA ALA A 97 -8.18 -14.85 -7.42
C ALA A 97 -6.65 -14.78 -7.41
N ILE A 98 -6.04 -13.99 -6.51
CA ILE A 98 -4.59 -13.94 -6.34
C ILE A 98 -4.06 -15.32 -5.95
N THR A 99 -4.72 -15.98 -5.00
CA THR A 99 -4.32 -17.32 -4.54
C THR A 99 -4.45 -18.35 -5.66
N LEU A 100 -5.53 -18.30 -6.44
CA LEU A 100 -5.72 -19.15 -7.62
C LEU A 100 -4.69 -18.89 -8.71
N MET A 101 -4.35 -17.63 -8.97
CA MET A 101 -3.33 -17.26 -9.93
C MET A 101 -1.96 -17.79 -9.51
N LEU A 102 -1.60 -17.65 -8.23
CA LEU A 102 -0.36 -18.21 -7.68
C LEU A 102 -0.36 -19.75 -7.74
N PHE A 103 -1.51 -20.40 -7.55
CA PHE A 103 -1.67 -21.85 -7.70
C PHE A 103 -1.43 -22.31 -9.14
N ILE A 104 -1.97 -21.60 -10.14
CA ILE A 104 -1.75 -21.91 -11.57
C ILE A 104 -0.27 -21.72 -11.94
N ILE A 105 0.36 -20.64 -11.46
CA ILE A 105 1.80 -20.37 -11.69
C ILE A 105 2.67 -21.48 -11.07
N SER A 106 2.31 -21.95 -9.87
CA SER A 106 2.96 -23.10 -9.22
C SER A 106 2.84 -24.38 -10.05
N LYS A 107 1.66 -24.65 -10.64
CA LYS A 107 1.45 -25.81 -11.52
C LYS A 107 2.16 -25.70 -12.87
N CYS A 108 2.45 -24.50 -13.36
CA CYS A 108 3.25 -24.25 -14.56
C CYS A 108 4.78 -24.35 -14.34
N GLY A 109 5.24 -24.76 -13.16
CA GLY A 109 6.65 -25.11 -12.92
C GLY A 109 7.51 -23.97 -12.36
N VAL A 110 6.93 -22.84 -11.98
CA VAL A 110 7.63 -21.80 -11.21
C VAL A 110 7.51 -22.14 -9.73
N SER A 111 8.61 -22.61 -9.13
CA SER A 111 8.64 -22.86 -7.69
C SER A 111 8.57 -21.54 -6.92
N ILE A 112 7.41 -21.25 -6.35
CA ILE A 112 7.20 -20.10 -5.47
C ILE A 112 7.67 -20.54 -4.07
N PRO A 113 8.79 -20.02 -3.54
CA PRO A 113 9.27 -20.38 -2.22
C PRO A 113 8.30 -19.82 -1.18
N GLY A 114 7.70 -20.70 -0.38
CA GLY A 114 6.93 -20.32 0.80
C GLY A 114 7.86 -19.81 1.92
N PRO A 115 7.30 -19.13 2.93
CA PRO A 115 8.06 -18.65 4.10
C PRO A 115 8.84 -19.75 4.85
N ASN A 116 8.47 -21.01 4.66
CA ASN A 116 9.09 -22.19 5.27
C ASN A 116 10.14 -22.87 4.37
N GLY A 117 10.53 -22.28 3.23
CA GLY A 117 11.53 -22.85 2.31
C GLY A 117 11.01 -23.98 1.40
N HIS A 118 9.75 -24.41 1.57
CA HIS A 118 9.04 -25.35 0.70
C HIS A 118 8.10 -24.62 -0.27
N ASN A 119 7.69 -25.29 -1.36
CA ASN A 119 6.78 -24.71 -2.36
C ASN A 119 5.46 -24.24 -1.72
N LEU A 120 4.99 -23.05 -2.09
CA LEU A 120 3.82 -22.39 -1.50
C LEU A 120 2.50 -23.17 -1.71
N PHE A 121 2.46 -24.01 -2.75
CA PHE A 121 1.37 -24.96 -3.04
C PHE A 121 2.01 -26.31 -3.36
N SER A 122 2.41 -27.04 -2.31
CA SER A 122 2.81 -28.45 -2.42
C SER A 122 1.61 -29.37 -2.41
#